data_AF-A0A7W0S0C8-F1
#
_entry.id   AF-A0A7W0S0C8-F1
#
_cell.length_a   1.000
_cell.length_b   1.000
_cell.length_c   1.000
_cell.angle_alpha   90.00
_cell.angle_beta   90.00
_cell.angle_gamma   90.00
#
_symmetry.space_group_name_H-M   'P 1'
#
loop_
_entity.id
_entity.type
_entity.pdbx_description
1 polymer ?
#
loop_
_entity_poly.entity_id
_entity_poly.type
_entity_poly.pdbx_seq_one_letter_code
_entity_poly.pdbx_strand_id
1 'polypeptide(L)'
;MAEDLAREEPRFPPAEADVLVPLVPARREGGAHRVRFGLAYLALAAVAGAALGTTVVVLDRPGKTAGPEWSSWQPSGDRDAHPRQIADHVSQRYRRPSGTQLVAVTYAGEPQVQQVPLSAVAIQTGGDGSDSPPKFVQIENGLMYNLCGLGPSCAFPEGELSEGGLQLLRREALELALYSFKYAGADSVIALLPPNVGNQQDPDDDTSRTLFFQKRDLARELERPLRTTLLAPEQPQPAEIDPDEGLIIDRLTQPRLFQYEIRQAQEGSAFLILAPLVGG
;
A
#
# COMPACT_ATOMS: atom_id res chain seq x y z
N MET A 1 -4.73 112.13 35.13
CA MET A 1 -5.07 112.54 33.75
C MET A 1 -4.06 111.84 32.85
N ALA A 2 -4.48 110.73 32.23
CA ALA A 2 -4.76 110.58 30.79
C ALA A 2 -3.49 110.01 30.09
N GLU A 3 -3.52 108.76 29.61
CA GLU A 3 -3.74 108.35 28.19
C GLU A 3 -2.47 108.58 27.32
N ASP A 4 -2.10 107.87 26.25
CA ASP A 4 -2.50 106.64 25.54
C ASP A 4 -1.51 106.51 24.32
N LEU A 5 -1.40 105.32 23.70
CA LEU A 5 -0.91 104.99 22.33
C LEU A 5 0.60 105.20 21.97
N ALA A 6 1.29 104.40 21.13
CA ALA A 6 1.05 103.10 20.49
C ALA A 6 2.35 102.60 19.79
N ARG A 7 2.62 101.28 19.92
CA ARG A 7 2.97 100.27 18.88
C ARG A 7 4.22 100.36 17.96
N GLU A 8 5.23 99.54 18.32
CA GLU A 8 5.80 98.37 17.57
C GLU A 8 6.79 98.55 16.37
N GLU A 9 8.08 98.52 16.74
CA GLU A 9 9.24 97.69 16.29
C GLU A 9 9.63 97.38 14.81
N PRO A 10 10.93 97.08 14.54
CA PRO A 10 11.68 97.67 13.42
C PRO A 10 12.03 96.68 12.28
N ARG A 11 12.55 97.21 11.16
CA ARG A 11 13.22 96.44 10.09
C ARG A 11 14.37 97.22 9.44
N PHE A 12 15.48 96.52 9.21
CA PHE A 12 16.53 96.90 8.25
C PHE A 12 16.29 96.24 6.88
N PRO A 13 16.70 96.90 5.78
CA PRO A 13 17.29 96.21 4.61
C PRO A 13 18.36 97.08 3.87
N PRO A 14 18.88 96.71 2.67
CA PRO A 14 19.63 95.50 2.30
C PRO A 14 20.90 95.79 1.41
N ALA A 15 21.49 94.73 0.84
CA ALA A 15 22.72 94.63 0.02
C ALA A 15 22.55 94.82 -1.51
N GLU A 16 23.66 95.04 -2.24
CA GLU A 16 23.75 95.08 -3.72
C GLU A 16 24.72 94.01 -4.29
N ALA A 17 24.45 93.58 -5.53
CA ALA A 17 24.83 92.29 -6.12
C ALA A 17 25.67 92.40 -7.41
N ASP A 18 26.50 91.37 -7.64
CA ASP A 18 27.39 91.16 -8.79
C ASP A 18 26.69 90.60 -10.05
N VAL A 19 27.28 90.91 -11.21
CA VAL A 19 26.81 90.59 -12.58
C VAL A 19 27.10 89.14 -12.98
N LEU A 20 26.12 88.46 -13.61
CA LEU A 20 26.24 87.10 -14.17
C LEU A 20 25.96 87.04 -15.68
N VAL A 21 26.82 86.33 -16.42
CA VAL A 21 26.68 85.96 -17.84
C VAL A 21 25.75 84.73 -17.98
N PRO A 22 24.82 84.68 -18.95
CA PRO A 22 23.97 83.50 -19.14
C PRO A 22 24.69 82.39 -19.91
N LEU A 23 24.83 81.22 -19.29
CA LEU A 23 25.20 79.95 -19.93
C LEU A 23 23.96 79.34 -20.60
N VAL A 24 24.06 79.01 -21.89
CA VAL A 24 23.08 78.17 -22.60
C VAL A 24 23.11 76.76 -22.01
N PRO A 25 22.00 76.20 -21.49
CA PRO A 25 21.99 74.82 -21.02
C PRO A 25 22.00 73.84 -22.20
N ALA A 26 22.99 72.94 -22.21
CA ALA A 26 22.97 71.75 -23.05
C ALA A 26 21.79 70.86 -22.65
N ARG A 27 20.89 70.58 -23.60
CA ARG A 27 19.77 69.64 -23.46
C ARG A 27 20.34 68.23 -23.20
N ARG A 28 20.28 67.77 -21.95
CA ARG A 28 20.62 66.39 -21.57
C ARG A 28 19.48 65.44 -21.93
N GLU A 29 19.54 64.85 -23.12
CA GLU A 29 18.81 63.62 -23.43
C GLU A 29 19.57 62.44 -22.80
N GLY A 30 19.05 61.87 -21.71
CA GLY A 30 19.72 60.72 -21.07
C GLY A 30 19.05 60.11 -19.84
N GLY A 31 17.85 60.55 -19.45
CA GLY A 31 17.17 60.04 -18.24
C GLY A 31 16.37 58.74 -18.45
N ALA A 32 15.78 58.55 -19.63
CA ALA A 32 14.81 57.47 -19.86
C ALA A 32 15.44 56.07 -19.88
N HIS A 33 16.67 55.93 -20.37
CA HIS A 33 17.34 54.63 -20.42
C HIS A 33 17.80 54.15 -19.03
N ARG A 34 18.29 55.05 -18.16
CA ARG A 34 18.74 54.68 -16.81
C ARG A 34 17.62 54.13 -15.94
N VAL A 35 16.41 54.69 -16.04
CA VAL A 35 15.23 54.19 -15.31
C VAL A 35 14.78 52.82 -15.83
N ARG A 36 14.78 52.63 -17.16
CA ARG A 36 14.40 51.35 -17.79
C ARG A 36 15.38 50.22 -17.46
N PHE A 37 16.68 50.50 -17.49
CA PHE A 37 17.69 49.52 -17.06
C PHE A 37 17.58 49.20 -15.57
N GLY A 38 17.33 50.20 -14.71
CA GLY A 38 17.11 49.96 -13.28
C GLY A 38 15.93 49.04 -12.98
N LEU A 39 14.79 49.24 -13.65
CA LEU A 39 13.62 48.35 -13.53
C LEU A 39 13.90 46.94 -14.04
N ALA A 40 14.65 46.80 -15.14
CA ALA A 40 15.03 45.50 -15.67
C ALA A 40 15.93 44.73 -14.69
N TYR A 41 16.91 45.38 -14.07
CA TYR A 41 17.77 44.74 -13.06
C TYR A 41 17.01 44.36 -11.79
N LEU A 42 16.04 45.18 -11.36
CA LEU A 42 15.18 44.85 -10.21
C LEU A 42 14.29 43.63 -10.49
N ALA A 43 13.68 43.57 -11.67
CA ALA A 43 12.89 42.41 -12.09
C ALA A 43 13.75 41.15 -12.15
N LEU A 44 14.97 41.25 -12.70
CA LEU A 44 15.89 40.13 -12.83
C LEU A 44 16.40 39.65 -11.46
N ALA A 45 16.67 40.58 -10.53
CA ALA A 45 17.03 40.25 -9.15
C ALA A 45 15.87 39.57 -8.40
N ALA A 46 14.62 39.99 -8.62
CA ALA A 46 13.45 39.35 -8.04
C ALA A 46 13.26 37.92 -8.57
N VAL A 47 13.44 37.70 -9.88
CA VAL A 47 13.38 36.37 -10.49
C VAL A 47 14.50 35.48 -9.97
N ALA A 48 15.74 35.99 -9.90
CA ALA A 48 16.87 35.25 -9.36
C ALA A 48 16.68 34.91 -7.87
N GLY A 49 16.19 35.86 -7.08
CA GLY A 49 15.85 35.65 -5.68
C GLY A 49 14.74 34.62 -5.49
N ALA A 50 13.70 34.66 -6.34
CA ALA A 50 12.64 33.66 -6.33
C ALA A 50 13.15 32.26 -6.71
N ALA A 51 14.00 32.16 -7.74
CA ALA A 51 14.59 30.89 -8.17
C ALA A 51 15.52 30.29 -7.10
N LEU A 52 16.36 31.10 -6.46
CA LEU A 52 17.22 30.66 -5.37
C LEU A 52 16.39 30.30 -4.13
N GLY A 53 15.41 31.13 -3.77
CA GLY A 53 14.52 30.89 -2.64
C GLY A 53 13.71 29.60 -2.80
N THR A 54 13.13 29.34 -3.97
CA THR A 54 12.42 28.08 -4.23
C THR A 54 13.36 26.89 -4.20
N THR A 55 14.58 27.02 -4.72
CA THR A 55 15.59 25.95 -4.66
C THR A 55 15.95 25.59 -3.22
N VAL A 56 16.20 26.59 -2.37
CA VAL A 56 16.48 26.37 -0.93
C VAL A 56 15.28 25.73 -0.24
N VAL A 57 14.06 26.21 -0.46
CA VAL A 57 12.83 25.64 0.13
C VAL A 57 12.56 24.21 -0.34
N VAL A 58 12.99 23.84 -1.56
CA VAL A 58 12.87 22.46 -2.06
C VAL A 58 13.94 21.55 -1.48
N LEU A 59 15.17 22.04 -1.31
CA LEU A 59 16.28 21.28 -0.72
C LEU A 59 16.15 21.11 0.79
N ASP A 60 15.58 22.10 1.47
CA ASP A 60 15.42 22.15 2.92
C ASP A 60 14.04 21.67 3.38
N ARG A 61 13.30 20.94 2.53
CA ARG A 61 12.11 20.22 3.03
C ARG A 61 12.63 19.14 3.98
N PRO A 62 12.41 19.24 5.31
CA PRO A 62 12.61 18.09 6.17
C PRO A 62 11.75 16.98 5.57
N GLY A 63 12.39 15.85 5.22
CA GLY A 63 11.69 14.71 4.67
C GLY A 63 10.47 14.47 5.55
N LYS A 64 9.26 14.50 4.94
CA LYS A 64 8.01 14.18 5.65
C LYS A 64 8.34 13.02 6.57
N THR A 65 8.24 13.22 7.87
CA THR A 65 8.47 12.16 8.85
C THR A 65 7.56 11.02 8.40
N ALA A 66 8.15 10.01 7.76
CA ALA A 66 7.37 8.95 7.17
C ALA A 66 6.59 8.34 8.32
N GLY A 67 5.28 8.19 8.15
CA GLY A 67 4.51 7.37 9.08
C GLY A 67 5.19 6.01 9.23
N PRO A 68 4.93 5.27 10.33
CA PRO A 68 5.55 3.97 10.53
C PRO A 68 5.39 3.12 9.26
N GLU A 69 6.52 2.58 8.78
CA GLU A 69 6.56 1.74 7.58
C GLU A 69 5.54 0.60 7.70
N TRP A 70 4.85 0.28 6.60
CA TRP A 70 3.78 -0.73 6.63
C TRP A 70 4.35 -2.10 6.99
N SER A 71 5.50 -2.50 6.43
CA SER A 71 6.22 -3.73 6.76
C SER A 71 7.72 -3.47 6.77
N SER A 72 8.51 -4.26 7.49
CA SER A 72 9.98 -4.16 7.49
C SER A 72 10.63 -4.64 6.19
N TRP A 73 9.87 -5.36 5.36
CA TRP A 73 10.28 -5.88 4.07
C TRP A 73 9.29 -5.45 2.99
N GLN A 74 9.76 -5.22 1.78
CA GLN A 74 8.94 -5.02 0.58
C GLN A 74 9.66 -5.61 -0.65
N PRO A 75 8.93 -6.04 -1.69
CA PRO A 75 9.55 -6.48 -2.93
C PRO A 75 10.26 -5.30 -3.62
N SER A 76 11.21 -5.62 -4.49
CA SER A 76 12.01 -4.63 -5.22
C SER A 76 12.13 -4.97 -6.71
N GLY A 77 12.48 -3.98 -7.53
CA GLY A 77 12.61 -4.16 -8.96
C GLY A 77 11.27 -4.11 -9.70
N ASP A 78 11.07 -5.03 -10.65
CA ASP A 78 9.90 -5.03 -11.53
C ASP A 78 8.64 -5.53 -10.82
N ARG A 79 7.50 -4.88 -11.10
CA ARG A 79 6.22 -5.17 -10.45
C ARG A 79 5.71 -6.57 -10.77
N ASP A 80 5.99 -7.06 -11.98
CA ASP A 80 5.59 -8.40 -12.43
C ASP A 80 6.35 -9.51 -11.67
N ALA A 81 7.47 -9.17 -11.03
CA ALA A 81 8.22 -10.09 -10.16
C ALA A 81 7.74 -10.05 -8.71
N HIS A 82 6.93 -9.07 -8.30
CA HIS A 82 6.50 -8.91 -6.91
C HIS A 82 5.75 -10.14 -6.36
N PRO A 83 4.78 -10.76 -7.07
CA PRO A 83 4.09 -11.94 -6.54
C PRO A 83 5.04 -13.10 -6.19
N ARG A 84 6.05 -13.34 -7.02
CA ARG A 84 7.07 -14.37 -6.76
C ARG A 84 7.94 -14.01 -5.55
N GLN A 85 8.42 -12.78 -5.47
CA GLN A 85 9.19 -12.32 -4.31
C GLN A 85 8.40 -12.41 -3.01
N ILE A 86 7.09 -12.13 -3.05
CA ILE A 86 6.18 -12.26 -1.91
C ILE A 86 6.05 -13.73 -1.50
N ALA A 87 5.81 -14.64 -2.45
CA ALA A 87 5.77 -16.08 -2.17
C ALA A 87 7.07 -16.56 -1.51
N ASP A 88 8.22 -16.19 -2.07
CA ASP A 88 9.53 -16.58 -1.52
C ASP A 88 9.77 -16.00 -0.12
N HIS A 89 9.47 -14.71 0.08
CA HIS A 89 9.64 -14.04 1.36
C HIS A 89 8.78 -14.65 2.46
N VAL A 90 7.48 -14.83 2.19
CA VAL A 90 6.55 -15.35 3.19
C VAL A 90 6.83 -16.82 3.47
N SER A 91 7.03 -17.66 2.44
CA SER A 91 7.20 -19.11 2.63
C SER A 91 8.40 -19.48 3.50
N GLN A 92 9.52 -18.75 3.38
CA GLN A 92 10.76 -19.04 4.13
C GLN A 92 10.65 -18.77 5.63
N ARG A 93 9.66 -17.98 6.04
CA ARG A 93 9.45 -17.53 7.42
C ARG A 93 8.65 -18.54 8.24
N TYR A 94 7.84 -19.37 7.60
CA TYR A 94 6.93 -20.28 8.27
C TYR A 94 7.56 -21.66 8.42
N ARG A 95 7.76 -22.07 9.68
CA ARG A 95 8.44 -23.32 10.03
C ARG A 95 7.61 -24.15 11.01
N ARG A 96 7.78 -25.46 10.92
CA ARG A 96 7.29 -26.42 11.89
C ARG A 96 8.16 -26.38 13.16
N PRO A 97 7.69 -26.91 14.30
CA PRO A 97 8.51 -27.02 15.51
C PRO A 97 9.83 -27.77 15.32
N SER A 98 9.90 -28.66 14.30
CA SER A 98 11.13 -29.35 13.90
C SER A 98 12.16 -28.47 13.17
N GLY A 99 11.85 -27.19 12.91
CA GLY A 99 12.70 -26.25 12.15
C GLY A 99 12.60 -26.37 10.62
N THR A 100 11.93 -27.42 10.14
CA THR A 100 11.64 -27.59 8.71
C THR A 100 10.55 -26.62 8.25
N GLN A 101 10.56 -26.26 6.97
CA GLN A 101 9.54 -25.37 6.37
C GLN A 101 8.13 -25.96 6.52
N LEU A 102 7.13 -25.08 6.69
CA LEU A 102 5.73 -25.49 6.83
C LEU A 102 5.17 -26.01 5.50
N VAL A 103 5.18 -25.15 4.49
CA VAL A 103 4.79 -25.45 3.10
C VAL A 103 5.70 -24.69 2.13
N ALA A 104 5.83 -25.20 0.93
CA ALA A 104 6.39 -24.47 -0.20
C ALA A 104 5.29 -23.62 -0.83
N VAL A 105 5.46 -22.29 -0.85
CA VAL A 105 4.55 -21.40 -1.57
C VAL A 105 5.08 -21.16 -2.97
N THR A 106 4.23 -21.32 -3.98
CA THR A 106 4.55 -20.97 -5.36
C THR A 106 3.52 -20.01 -5.93
N TYR A 107 3.99 -19.00 -6.66
CA TYR A 107 3.11 -18.13 -7.44
C TYR A 107 2.64 -18.87 -8.69
N ALA A 108 1.33 -19.13 -8.78
CA ALA A 108 0.72 -19.88 -9.86
C ALA A 108 0.26 -18.99 -11.04
N GLY A 109 0.46 -17.68 -10.96
CA GLY A 109 0.03 -16.73 -11.98
C GLY A 109 -1.32 -16.07 -11.67
N GLU A 110 -1.93 -15.52 -12.72
CA GLU A 110 -3.33 -15.11 -12.70
C GLU A 110 -4.22 -16.36 -12.52
N PRO A 111 -5.36 -16.26 -11.80
CA PRO A 111 -6.31 -17.35 -11.63
C PRO A 111 -6.74 -17.94 -12.96
N GLN A 112 -6.35 -19.19 -13.19
CA GLN A 112 -6.71 -19.94 -14.38
C GLN A 112 -6.83 -21.42 -14.06
N VAL A 113 -7.69 -22.11 -14.79
CA VAL A 113 -7.90 -23.55 -14.71
C VAL A 113 -7.65 -24.12 -16.09
N GLN A 114 -6.72 -25.06 -16.22
CA GLN A 114 -6.40 -25.71 -17.50
C GLN A 114 -6.18 -24.67 -18.63
N GLN A 115 -5.47 -23.58 -18.33
CA GLN A 115 -5.20 -22.45 -19.23
C GLN A 115 -6.41 -21.58 -19.61
N VAL A 116 -7.56 -21.78 -18.95
CA VAL A 116 -8.73 -20.92 -19.08
C VAL A 116 -8.75 -19.91 -17.92
N PRO A 117 -8.73 -18.59 -18.20
CA PRO A 117 -8.81 -17.57 -17.16
C PRO A 117 -10.09 -17.69 -16.33
N LEU A 118 -9.96 -17.58 -15.01
CA LEU A 118 -11.07 -17.49 -14.08
C LEU A 118 -11.48 -16.01 -13.97
N SER A 119 -12.64 -15.65 -14.52
CA SER A 119 -13.18 -14.28 -14.37
C SER A 119 -14.02 -14.10 -13.10
N ALA A 120 -14.54 -15.19 -12.53
CA ALA A 120 -15.36 -15.14 -11.32
C ALA A 120 -15.22 -16.40 -10.47
N VAL A 121 -15.52 -16.22 -9.18
CA VAL A 121 -15.69 -17.27 -8.18
C VAL A 121 -17.17 -17.41 -7.85
N ALA A 122 -17.69 -18.63 -7.84
CA ALA A 122 -19.06 -18.94 -7.42
C ALA A 122 -19.04 -19.42 -5.96
N ILE A 123 -19.49 -18.58 -5.03
CA ILE A 123 -19.58 -18.92 -3.61
C ILE A 123 -20.97 -19.48 -3.32
N GLN A 124 -21.05 -20.73 -2.88
CA GLN A 124 -22.31 -21.35 -2.48
C GLN A 124 -22.88 -20.65 -1.24
N THR A 125 -24.19 -20.37 -1.27
CA THR A 125 -24.91 -19.62 -0.22
C THR A 125 -25.90 -20.54 0.50
N GLY A 126 -25.37 -21.53 1.23
CA GLY A 126 -26.16 -22.42 2.07
C GLY A 126 -25.41 -23.73 2.33
N GLY A 127 -25.99 -24.60 3.17
CA GLY A 127 -25.44 -25.94 3.42
C GLY A 127 -25.72 -26.90 2.26
N ASP A 128 -25.08 -28.07 2.32
CA ASP A 128 -25.25 -29.15 1.34
C ASP A 128 -26.75 -29.42 1.09
N GLY A 129 -27.18 -29.28 -0.17
CA GLY A 129 -28.57 -29.51 -0.60
C GLY A 129 -29.50 -28.30 -0.53
N SER A 130 -29.03 -27.11 -0.19
CA SER A 130 -29.83 -25.89 -0.34
C SER A 130 -29.89 -25.45 -1.81
N ASP A 131 -31.08 -25.10 -2.30
CA ASP A 131 -31.33 -24.64 -3.68
C ASP A 131 -31.04 -23.13 -3.85
N SER A 132 -30.21 -22.57 -2.95
CA SER A 132 -29.86 -21.15 -2.97
C SER A 132 -28.91 -20.86 -4.14
N PRO A 133 -29.18 -19.81 -4.93
CA PRO A 133 -28.32 -19.48 -6.05
C PRO A 133 -26.92 -19.06 -5.55
N PRO A 134 -25.83 -19.53 -6.17
CA PRO A 134 -24.49 -19.15 -5.77
C PRO A 134 -24.27 -17.64 -5.96
N LYS A 135 -23.50 -17.06 -5.06
CA LYS A 135 -23.04 -15.67 -5.17
C LYS A 135 -21.79 -15.62 -6.03
N PHE A 136 -21.88 -14.95 -7.16
CA PHE A 136 -20.72 -14.71 -8.02
C PHE A 136 -19.93 -13.50 -7.53
N VAL A 137 -18.62 -13.67 -7.43
CA VAL A 137 -17.65 -12.62 -7.10
C VAL A 137 -16.67 -12.52 -8.27
N GLN A 138 -16.58 -11.35 -8.88
CA GLN A 138 -15.63 -11.10 -9.97
C GLN A 138 -14.20 -11.11 -9.45
N ILE A 139 -13.30 -11.67 -10.25
CA ILE A 139 -11.86 -11.69 -9.99
C ILE A 139 -11.25 -10.57 -10.84
N GLU A 140 -10.90 -9.47 -10.20
CA GLU A 140 -10.13 -8.38 -10.79
C GLU A 140 -8.69 -8.47 -10.25
N ASN A 141 -7.70 -8.29 -11.13
CA ASN A 141 -6.27 -8.37 -10.79
C ASN A 141 -5.96 -9.53 -9.82
N GLY A 142 -6.46 -10.72 -10.16
CA GLY A 142 -6.39 -11.88 -9.30
C GLY A 142 -4.99 -12.44 -9.26
N LEU A 143 -4.52 -12.87 -8.09
CA LEU A 143 -3.33 -13.69 -7.95
C LEU A 143 -3.68 -15.04 -7.35
N MET A 144 -3.05 -16.10 -7.85
CA MET A 144 -3.17 -17.44 -7.31
C MET A 144 -1.84 -17.93 -6.74
N TYR A 145 -1.88 -18.49 -5.54
CA TYR A 145 -0.74 -19.13 -4.88
C TYR A 145 -1.07 -20.57 -4.54
N ASN A 146 -0.12 -21.48 -4.77
CA ASN A 146 -0.21 -22.86 -4.29
C ASN A 146 0.67 -23.00 -3.05
N LEU A 147 0.06 -23.32 -1.93
CA LEU A 147 0.75 -23.74 -0.72
C LEU A 147 0.83 -25.26 -0.81
N CYS A 148 2.01 -25.78 -1.10
CA CYS A 148 2.27 -27.21 -1.23
C CYS A 148 2.96 -27.76 0.02
N GLY A 149 2.43 -28.83 0.59
CA GLY A 149 3.13 -29.61 1.58
C GLY A 149 4.41 -30.21 1.00
N LEU A 150 5.34 -30.59 1.87
CA LEU A 150 6.66 -31.11 1.49
C LEU A 150 6.65 -32.64 1.22
N GLY A 151 5.48 -33.27 1.19
CA GLY A 151 5.29 -34.68 0.88
C GLY A 151 4.99 -34.93 -0.60
N PRO A 152 4.80 -36.21 -0.99
CA PRO A 152 4.32 -36.57 -2.32
C PRO A 152 3.01 -35.85 -2.67
N SER A 153 2.83 -35.48 -3.94
CA SER A 153 1.60 -34.83 -4.45
C SER A 153 1.18 -33.56 -3.68
N CYS A 154 2.15 -32.76 -3.22
CA CYS A 154 1.92 -31.56 -2.40
C CYS A 154 1.22 -31.83 -1.05
N ALA A 155 1.13 -33.08 -0.58
CA ALA A 155 0.55 -33.41 0.71
C ALA A 155 1.48 -33.05 1.88
N PHE A 156 0.93 -32.99 3.08
CA PHE A 156 1.76 -32.94 4.29
C PHE A 156 2.47 -34.28 4.51
N PRO A 157 3.80 -34.29 4.81
CA PRO A 157 4.49 -35.51 5.20
C PRO A 157 3.88 -36.05 6.52
N GLU A 158 3.73 -37.37 6.62
CA GLU A 158 3.00 -38.12 7.66
C GLU A 158 2.98 -37.44 9.05
N GLY A 159 1.78 -37.25 9.60
CA GLY A 159 1.52 -36.68 10.92
C GLY A 159 0.47 -35.57 10.90
N GLU A 160 -0.32 -35.49 11.97
CA GLU A 160 -1.36 -34.48 12.10
C GLU A 160 -0.79 -33.07 12.13
N LEU A 161 -1.25 -32.19 11.23
CA LEU A 161 -1.17 -30.77 11.50
C LEU A 161 -2.02 -30.49 12.73
N SER A 162 -1.38 -30.18 13.85
CA SER A 162 -2.08 -29.71 15.04
C SER A 162 -2.98 -28.51 14.72
N GLU A 163 -3.97 -28.23 15.56
CA GLU A 163 -4.83 -27.05 15.41
C GLU A 163 -4.01 -25.76 15.25
N GLY A 164 -2.94 -25.60 16.03
CA GLY A 164 -1.99 -24.49 15.88
C GLY A 164 -1.24 -24.51 14.55
N GLY A 165 -0.92 -25.68 14.00
CA GLY A 165 -0.33 -25.81 12.66
C GLY A 165 -1.29 -25.38 11.55
N LEU A 166 -2.58 -25.71 11.66
CA LEU A 166 -3.61 -25.24 10.73
C LEU A 166 -3.85 -23.72 10.85
N GLN A 167 -3.82 -23.17 12.07
CA GLN A 167 -3.89 -21.73 12.27
C GLN A 167 -2.67 -21.02 11.68
N LEU A 168 -1.47 -21.60 11.83
CA LEU A 168 -0.25 -21.07 11.23
C LEU A 168 -0.30 -21.08 9.70
N LEU A 169 -0.82 -22.15 9.09
CA LEU A 169 -1.03 -22.21 7.64
C LEU A 169 -2.01 -21.13 7.14
N ARG A 170 -3.10 -20.88 7.88
CA ARG A 170 -4.04 -19.79 7.57
C ARG A 170 -3.40 -18.42 7.74
N ARG A 171 -2.56 -18.25 8.76
CA ARG A 171 -1.75 -17.04 8.95
C ARG A 171 -0.80 -16.81 7.76
N GLU A 172 -0.17 -17.85 7.23
CA GLU A 172 0.69 -17.78 6.03
C GLU A 172 -0.07 -17.27 4.81
N ALA A 173 -1.23 -17.86 4.53
CA ALA A 173 -2.09 -17.43 3.44
C ALA A 173 -2.59 -15.97 3.63
N LEU A 174 -2.90 -15.56 4.86
CA LEU A 174 -3.28 -14.18 5.17
C LEU A 174 -2.12 -13.20 4.92
N GLU A 175 -0.90 -13.56 5.33
CA GLU A 175 0.28 -12.72 5.11
C GLU A 175 0.56 -12.56 3.61
N LEU A 176 0.48 -13.65 2.82
CA LEU A 176 0.57 -13.62 1.36
C LEU A 176 -0.45 -12.65 0.74
N ALA A 177 -1.70 -12.71 1.20
CA ALA A 177 -2.76 -11.85 0.69
C ALA A 177 -2.49 -10.37 1.00
N LEU A 178 -2.12 -10.05 2.24
CA LEU A 178 -1.81 -8.67 2.66
C LEU A 178 -0.66 -8.07 1.85
N TYR A 179 0.45 -8.80 1.68
CA TYR A 179 1.57 -8.35 0.86
C TYR A 179 1.19 -8.17 -0.60
N SER A 180 0.39 -9.09 -1.16
CA SER A 180 -0.08 -9.04 -2.54
C SER A 180 -0.95 -7.80 -2.79
N PHE A 181 -1.88 -7.51 -1.88
CA PHE A 181 -2.73 -6.32 -1.97
C PHE A 181 -1.94 -5.02 -1.80
N LYS A 182 -0.89 -5.04 -0.96
CA LYS A 182 -0.06 -3.88 -0.68
C LYS A 182 0.90 -3.55 -1.82
N TYR A 183 1.59 -4.55 -2.37
CA TYR A 183 2.75 -4.33 -3.23
C TYR A 183 2.62 -4.91 -4.64
N ALA A 184 1.77 -5.93 -4.85
CA ALA A 184 1.61 -6.56 -6.16
C ALA A 184 0.41 -6.01 -6.97
N GLY A 185 -0.36 -5.08 -6.41
CA GLY A 185 -1.51 -4.49 -7.11
C GLY A 185 -2.71 -5.43 -7.25
N ALA A 186 -2.72 -6.56 -6.54
CA ALA A 186 -3.82 -7.50 -6.56
C ALA A 186 -5.09 -6.90 -5.94
N ASP A 187 -6.26 -7.32 -6.42
CA ASP A 187 -7.54 -7.04 -5.77
C ASP A 187 -8.20 -8.31 -5.21
N SER A 188 -7.82 -9.47 -5.73
CA SER A 188 -8.22 -10.79 -5.23
C SER A 188 -7.03 -11.73 -5.10
N VAL A 189 -7.01 -12.57 -4.06
CA VAL A 189 -5.98 -13.59 -3.84
C VAL A 189 -6.65 -14.92 -3.55
N ILE A 190 -6.27 -15.95 -4.31
CA ILE A 190 -6.65 -17.34 -4.12
C ILE A 190 -5.43 -18.10 -3.61
N ALA A 191 -5.51 -18.65 -2.40
CA ALA A 191 -4.47 -19.48 -1.80
C ALA A 191 -4.97 -20.93 -1.75
N LEU A 192 -4.46 -21.80 -2.62
CA LEU A 192 -4.77 -23.23 -2.59
C LEU A 192 -3.94 -23.89 -1.49
N LEU A 193 -4.61 -24.57 -0.56
CA LEU A 193 -3.95 -25.27 0.54
C LEU A 193 -3.54 -26.68 0.10
N PRO A 194 -2.59 -27.31 0.82
CA PRO A 194 -2.23 -28.70 0.59
C PRO A 194 -3.48 -29.62 0.64
N PRO A 195 -3.52 -30.71 -0.15
CA PRO A 195 -4.58 -31.72 -0.02
C PRO A 195 -4.54 -32.39 1.35
N ASN A 196 -5.65 -33.03 1.75
CA ASN A 196 -5.81 -33.74 3.04
C ASN A 196 -5.64 -32.84 4.29
N VAL A 197 -5.68 -31.51 4.16
CA VAL A 197 -5.65 -30.62 5.32
C VAL A 197 -6.99 -30.60 6.05
N GLY A 198 -7.10 -31.38 7.13
CA GLY A 198 -8.21 -31.32 8.08
C GLY A 198 -9.23 -32.46 7.99
N ASN A 199 -8.90 -33.57 7.34
CA ASN A 199 -9.48 -34.88 7.59
C ASN A 199 -8.35 -35.90 7.35
N GLN A 200 -7.86 -36.51 8.43
CA GLN A 200 -6.69 -37.40 8.39
C GLN A 200 -7.06 -38.86 8.64
N GLN A 201 -8.33 -39.11 8.98
CA GLN A 201 -8.82 -40.48 9.06
C GLN A 201 -8.88 -41.14 7.68
N ASP A 202 -8.86 -40.33 6.62
CA ASP A 202 -8.86 -40.78 5.24
C ASP A 202 -7.67 -40.13 4.48
N PRO A 203 -6.53 -40.82 4.33
CA PRO A 203 -5.39 -40.32 3.57
C PRO A 203 -5.64 -40.24 2.06
N ASP A 204 -6.77 -40.79 1.59
CA ASP A 204 -7.26 -40.63 0.22
C ASP A 204 -8.27 -39.46 0.11
N ASP A 205 -8.44 -38.64 1.16
CA ASP A 205 -9.32 -37.47 1.14
C ASP A 205 -8.74 -36.30 0.32
N ASP A 206 -9.03 -36.33 -0.97
CA ASP A 206 -8.72 -35.25 -1.91
C ASP A 206 -9.49 -33.94 -1.65
N THR A 207 -10.13 -33.76 -0.48
CA THR A 207 -10.78 -32.51 -0.08
C THR A 207 -9.82 -31.34 -0.21
N SER A 208 -10.05 -30.60 -1.27
CA SER A 208 -9.23 -29.48 -1.68
C SER A 208 -9.75 -28.20 -1.02
N ARG A 209 -8.94 -27.60 -0.14
CA ARG A 209 -9.30 -26.38 0.59
C ARG A 209 -8.56 -25.17 0.03
N THR A 210 -9.21 -24.01 0.08
CA THR A 210 -8.61 -22.75 -0.36
C THR A 210 -9.03 -21.61 0.57
N LEU A 211 -8.17 -20.59 0.66
CA LEU A 211 -8.58 -19.29 1.14
C LEU A 211 -8.75 -18.31 -0.01
N PHE A 212 -9.92 -17.67 -0.05
CA PHE A 212 -10.22 -16.62 -1.01
C PHE A 212 -10.34 -15.26 -0.31
N PHE A 213 -9.44 -14.34 -0.66
CA PHE A 213 -9.39 -13.00 -0.10
C PHE A 213 -9.71 -11.95 -1.16
N GLN A 214 -10.47 -10.93 -0.76
CA GLN A 214 -10.61 -9.70 -1.54
C GLN A 214 -10.01 -8.54 -0.74
N LYS A 215 -9.33 -7.64 -1.45
CA LYS A 215 -8.66 -6.48 -0.87
C LYS A 215 -9.60 -5.61 -0.04
N ARG A 216 -10.83 -5.40 -0.53
CA ARG A 216 -11.85 -4.61 0.16
C ARG A 216 -12.19 -5.15 1.56
N ASP A 217 -12.09 -6.46 1.75
CA ASP A 217 -12.43 -7.12 3.01
C ASP A 217 -11.28 -7.05 4.04
N LEU A 218 -10.08 -6.61 3.62
CA LEU A 218 -8.89 -6.41 4.45
C LEU A 218 -8.40 -4.94 4.45
N ALA A 219 -9.26 -4.00 4.02
CA ALA A 219 -8.86 -2.60 3.85
C ALA A 219 -8.31 -1.97 5.14
N ARG A 220 -8.91 -2.30 6.29
CA ARG A 220 -8.48 -1.77 7.60
C ARG A 220 -7.08 -2.26 7.98
N GLU A 221 -6.77 -3.51 7.65
CA GLU A 221 -5.49 -4.15 7.90
C GLU A 221 -4.38 -3.56 7.00
N LEU A 222 -4.73 -3.11 5.79
CA LEU A 222 -3.81 -2.50 4.83
C LEU A 222 -3.45 -1.04 5.15
N GLU A 223 -4.28 -0.35 5.93
CA GLU A 223 -4.09 1.05 6.36
C GLU A 223 -3.14 1.20 7.56
N ARG A 224 -2.89 0.11 8.29
CA ARG A 224 -2.05 0.07 9.49
C ARG A 224 -0.80 -0.77 9.26
N PRO A 225 0.30 -0.57 10.02
CA PRO A 225 1.49 -1.41 9.88
C PRO A 225 1.14 -2.90 10.08
N LEU A 226 1.73 -3.78 9.26
CA LEU A 226 1.53 -5.22 9.27
C LEU A 226 1.68 -5.82 10.66
N ARG A 227 2.67 -5.36 11.42
CA ARG A 227 2.92 -5.76 12.82
C ARG A 227 1.79 -5.45 13.82
N THR A 228 0.75 -4.74 13.39
CA THR A 228 -0.47 -4.49 14.20
C THR A 228 -1.60 -5.48 13.86
N THR A 229 -1.44 -6.24 12.77
CA THR A 229 -2.35 -7.30 12.36
C THR A 229 -1.73 -8.67 12.61
N LEU A 230 -0.46 -8.84 12.26
CA LEU A 230 0.32 -10.06 12.45
C LEU A 230 1.41 -9.77 13.48
N LEU A 231 1.19 -10.17 14.74
CA LEU A 231 2.01 -9.79 15.89
C LEU A 231 3.28 -10.65 16.01
N ALA A 232 3.20 -11.93 15.63
CA ALA A 232 4.29 -12.88 15.78
C ALA A 232 5.54 -12.42 15.01
N PRO A 233 6.73 -12.77 15.54
CA PRO A 233 8.02 -12.34 15.00
C PRO A 233 8.26 -12.85 13.57
N GLU A 234 9.41 -12.50 12.99
CA GLU A 234 9.76 -12.86 11.62
C GLU A 234 9.68 -14.37 11.31
N GLN A 235 9.74 -15.25 12.32
CA GLN A 235 9.58 -16.70 12.15
C GLN A 235 8.50 -17.24 13.10
N PRO A 236 7.21 -17.14 12.74
CA PRO A 236 6.14 -17.63 13.59
C PRO A 236 6.19 -19.16 13.70
N GLN A 237 6.06 -19.68 14.92
CA GLN A 237 5.87 -21.10 15.17
C GLN A 237 4.45 -21.39 15.69
N PRO A 238 3.91 -22.62 15.51
CA PRO A 238 2.56 -22.95 15.96
C PRO A 238 2.32 -22.73 17.46
N ALA A 239 3.34 -22.97 18.29
CA ALA A 239 3.28 -22.77 19.74
C ALA A 239 3.50 -21.30 20.18
N GLU A 240 3.79 -20.41 19.23
CA GLU A 240 4.18 -19.01 19.47
C GLU A 240 3.18 -18.00 18.89
N ILE A 241 2.04 -18.46 18.34
CA ILE A 241 0.96 -17.54 17.94
C ILE A 241 0.37 -16.97 19.23
N ASP A 242 0.52 -15.66 19.40
CA ASP A 242 -0.10 -14.94 20.51
C ASP A 242 -1.63 -15.17 20.47
N PRO A 243 -2.30 -15.47 21.59
CA PRO A 243 -3.74 -15.71 21.60
C PRO A 243 -4.56 -14.58 20.95
N ASP A 244 -4.16 -13.32 21.11
CA ASP A 244 -4.83 -12.17 20.50
C ASP A 244 -4.64 -12.16 18.98
N GLU A 245 -3.43 -12.53 18.50
CA GLU A 245 -3.19 -12.71 17.07
C GLU A 245 -4.00 -13.90 16.52
N GLY A 246 -4.10 -15.00 17.26
CA GLY A 246 -4.92 -16.16 16.90
C GLY A 246 -6.37 -15.77 16.61
N LEU A 247 -6.97 -14.95 17.48
CA LEU A 247 -8.32 -14.41 17.27
C LEU A 247 -8.42 -13.52 16.03
N ILE A 248 -7.39 -12.71 15.75
CA ILE A 248 -7.34 -11.89 14.53
C ILE A 248 -7.26 -12.78 13.29
N ILE A 249 -6.39 -13.80 13.29
CA ILE A 249 -6.23 -14.76 12.21
C ILE A 249 -7.57 -15.47 11.96
N ASP A 250 -8.22 -15.98 13.00
CA ASP A 250 -9.49 -16.70 12.88
C ASP A 250 -10.58 -15.81 12.29
N ARG A 251 -10.76 -14.60 12.84
CA ARG A 251 -11.71 -13.60 12.32
C ARG A 251 -11.45 -13.25 10.85
N LEU A 252 -10.19 -13.18 10.44
CA LEU A 252 -9.81 -12.80 9.07
C LEU A 252 -9.75 -13.97 8.09
N THR A 253 -9.68 -15.22 8.56
CA THR A 253 -9.46 -16.38 7.68
C THR A 253 -10.60 -17.39 7.69
N GLN A 254 -11.27 -17.65 8.82
CA GLN A 254 -12.36 -18.62 8.88
C GLN A 254 -13.50 -18.33 7.89
N PRO A 255 -14.02 -17.08 7.77
CA PRO A 255 -15.09 -16.78 6.81
C PRO A 255 -14.64 -16.85 5.34
N ARG A 256 -13.35 -17.07 5.11
CA ARG A 256 -12.69 -17.07 3.81
C ARG A 256 -12.09 -18.43 3.47
N LEU A 257 -12.28 -19.43 4.33
CA LEU A 257 -11.85 -20.79 4.12
C LEU A 257 -12.98 -21.58 3.48
N PHE A 258 -12.70 -22.18 2.33
CA PHE A 258 -13.69 -22.88 1.52
C PHE A 258 -13.13 -24.24 1.11
N GLN A 259 -14.03 -25.22 0.96
CA GLN A 259 -13.77 -26.32 0.04
C GLN A 259 -13.95 -25.79 -1.38
N TYR A 260 -13.06 -26.16 -2.30
CA TYR A 260 -13.19 -25.75 -3.68
C TYR A 260 -13.36 -26.92 -4.63
N GLU A 261 -14.16 -26.69 -5.66
CA GLU A 261 -14.28 -27.57 -6.81
C GLU A 261 -14.06 -26.73 -8.06
N ILE A 262 -13.32 -27.28 -9.02
CA ILE A 262 -13.12 -26.67 -10.32
C ILE A 262 -14.14 -27.27 -11.28
N ARG A 263 -14.96 -26.42 -11.92
CA ARG A 263 -15.87 -26.87 -12.99
C ARG A 263 -15.66 -26.11 -14.29
N GLN A 264 -15.77 -26.84 -15.38
CA GLN A 264 -15.81 -26.27 -16.73
C GLN A 264 -17.28 -26.09 -17.15
N ALA A 265 -17.59 -24.92 -17.71
CA ALA A 265 -18.85 -24.67 -18.38
C ALA A 265 -18.82 -25.27 -19.80
N GLN A 266 -20.01 -25.50 -20.36
CA GLN A 266 -20.15 -26.01 -21.74
C GLN A 266 -19.61 -25.04 -22.81
N GLU A 267 -19.43 -23.76 -22.44
CA GLU A 267 -18.92 -22.70 -23.33
C GLU A 267 -17.39 -22.56 -23.31
N GLY A 268 -16.67 -23.46 -22.61
CA GLY A 268 -15.21 -23.40 -22.51
C GLY A 268 -14.69 -22.39 -21.47
N SER A 269 -15.57 -21.78 -20.67
CA SER A 269 -15.21 -21.03 -19.48
C SER A 269 -15.01 -21.97 -18.28
N ALA A 270 -14.15 -21.59 -17.34
CA ALA A 270 -13.97 -22.31 -16.09
C ALA A 270 -14.39 -21.40 -14.93
N PHE A 271 -14.94 -21.99 -13.87
CA PHE A 271 -15.23 -21.28 -12.63
C PHE A 271 -14.81 -22.12 -11.43
N LEU A 272 -14.36 -21.41 -10.39
CA LEU A 272 -14.05 -22.00 -9.10
C LEU A 272 -15.32 -21.93 -8.24
N ILE A 273 -15.84 -23.10 -7.85
CA ILE A 273 -16.96 -23.22 -6.92
C ILE A 273 -16.37 -23.28 -5.52
N LEU A 274 -16.81 -22.40 -4.64
CA LEU A 274 -16.41 -22.36 -3.24
C LEU A 274 -17.60 -22.72 -2.35
N ALA A 275 -17.47 -23.82 -1.63
CA ALA A 275 -18.41 -24.22 -0.59
C ALA A 275 -17.86 -23.79 0.78
N PRO A 276 -18.62 -23.01 1.58
CA PRO A 276 -18.24 -22.72 2.95
C PRO A 276 -18.07 -24.01 3.74
N LEU A 277 -17.03 -24.11 4.55
CA LEU A 277 -16.93 -25.19 5.53
C LEU A 277 -17.95 -24.90 6.64
N VAL A 278 -19.14 -25.48 6.54
CA VAL A 278 -20.17 -25.37 7.58
C VAL A 278 -19.59 -26.00 8.85
N GLY A 279 -19.59 -25.25 9.96
CA GLY A 279 -18.92 -25.67 11.19
C GLY A 279 -19.34 -27.07 11.65
N GLY A 280 -18.34 -27.90 11.96
CA GLY A 280 -18.49 -28.98 12.92
C GLY A 280 -18.64 -28.42 14.33
#